data_AF-A0A4R1K3F9-F1
#
_entry.id   AF-A0A4R1K3F9-F1
#
_cell.length_a   1.000
_cell.length_b   1.000
_cell.length_c   1.000
_cell.angle_alpha   90.00
_cell.angle_beta   90.00
_cell.angle_gamma   90.00
#
_symmetry.space_group_name_H-M   'P 1'
#
loop_
_entity.id
_entity.type
_entity.pdbx_description
1 polymer ?
#
loop_
_entity_poly.entity_id
_entity_poly.type
_entity_poly.pdbx_seq_one_letter_code
_entity_poly.pdbx_strand_id
1 'polypeptide(L)' 'MESIKNVLKEYGSDLSETGEILNLRGEPTNVKVEMKRGRIRITDTKGRLLASGSGLSLINKFVENYWYWEKLK' A
#
# COMPACT_ATOMS: atom_id res chain seq x y z
N MET A 1 -6.58 4.02 7.97
CA MET A 1 -5.79 4.53 6.84
C MET A 1 -4.48 5.14 7.32
N GLU A 2 -4.48 5.99 8.36
CA GLU A 2 -3.24 6.59 8.90
C GLU A 2 -2.13 5.58 9.23
N SER A 3 -2.46 4.44 9.86
CA SER A 3 -1.45 3.42 10.17
C SER A 3 -0.82 2.78 8.91
N ILE A 4 -1.56 2.70 7.80
CA ILE A 4 -1.05 2.20 6.52
C ILE A 4 -0.11 3.25 5.91
N LYS A 5 -0.51 4.52 5.96
CA LYS A 5 0.32 5.66 5.54
C LYS A 5 1.66 5.68 6.29
N ASN A 6 1.64 5.47 7.61
CA ASN A 6 2.87 5.40 8.42
C ASN A 6 3.81 4.26 8.01
N VAL A 7 3.25 3.09 7.66
CA VAL A 7 4.07 1.99 7.12
C VAL A 7 4.67 2.36 5.76
N LEU A 8 3.90 2.96 4.86
CA LEU A 8 4.40 3.36 3.53
C LEU A 8 5.52 4.41 3.60
N LYS A 9 5.46 5.30 4.60
CA LYS A 9 6.53 6.29 4.87
C LYS A 9 7.88 5.64 5.20
N GLU A 10 7.91 4.44 5.77
CA GLU A 10 9.16 3.69 5.98
C GLU A 10 9.88 3.37 4.67
N TYR A 11 9.16 3.38 3.54
CA TYR A 11 9.68 3.15 2.18
C TYR A 11 9.76 4.46 1.37
N GLY A 12 9.66 5.62 2.02
CA GLY A 12 9.61 6.92 1.36
C GLY A 12 8.34 7.17 0.55
N SER A 13 7.34 6.32 0.69
CA SER A 13 6.10 6.35 -0.10
C SER A 13 4.95 6.93 0.72
N ASP A 14 3.84 7.24 0.05
CA ASP A 14 2.68 7.83 0.70
C ASP A 14 1.37 7.16 0.24
N LEU A 15 0.27 7.56 0.87
CA LEU A 15 -1.08 7.15 0.56
C LEU A 15 -1.92 8.39 0.27
N SER A 16 -2.53 8.43 -0.92
CA SER A 16 -3.46 9.49 -1.28
C SER A 16 -4.75 9.41 -0.45
N GLU A 17 -5.54 10.48 -0.46
CA GLU A 17 -6.83 10.54 0.23
C GLU A 17 -7.83 9.48 -0.29
N THR A 18 -7.68 9.05 -1.54
CA THR A 18 -8.51 8.01 -2.17
C THR A 18 -7.97 6.60 -1.95
N GLY A 19 -6.90 6.44 -1.16
CA GLY A 19 -6.29 5.16 -0.83
C GLY A 19 -5.33 4.64 -1.88
N GLU A 20 -4.91 5.45 -2.84
CA GLU A 20 -3.90 5.06 -3.83
C GLU A 20 -2.48 5.21 -3.26
N ILE A 21 -1.65 4.18 -3.44
CA ILE A 21 -0.25 4.22 -3.04
C ILE A 21 0.50 5.13 -4.02
N LEU A 22 1.24 6.08 -3.46
CA LEU A 22 2.13 6.99 -4.18
C LEU A 22 3.57 6.52 -3.94
N ASN A 23 4.39 6.47 -5.01
CA ASN A 23 5.79 6.10 -4.90
C ASN A 23 6.63 7.21 -4.22
N LEU A 24 7.93 6.99 -4.09
CA LEU A 24 8.87 7.95 -3.48
C LEU A 24 8.97 9.32 -4.19
N ARG A 25 8.48 9.42 -5.43
CA ARG A 25 8.40 10.66 -6.22
C ARG A 25 7.03 11.33 -6.10
N GLY A 26 6.12 10.75 -5.32
CA GLY A 26 4.74 11.20 -5.19
C GLY A 26 3.83 10.78 -6.36
N GLU A 27 4.29 9.89 -7.23
CA GLU A 27 3.53 9.48 -8.42
C GLU A 27 2.60 8.30 -8.11
N PRO A 28 1.38 8.27 -8.69
CA PRO A 28 0.46 7.16 -8.52
C PRO A 28 1.03 5.83 -9.02
N THR A 29 0.91 4.79 -8.19
CA THR A 29 1.36 3.42 -8.55
C THR A 29 0.28 2.59 -9.24
N ASN A 30 -0.93 3.13 -9.43
CA ASN A 30 -2.11 2.39 -9.91
C ASN A 30 -2.54 1.24 -8.99
N VAL A 31 -2.11 1.26 -7.73
CA VAL A 31 -2.48 0.29 -6.70
C VAL A 31 -3.18 1.02 -5.56
N LYS A 32 -4.36 0.53 -5.21
CA LYS A 32 -5.21 1.07 -4.16
C LYS A 32 -5.28 0.14 -2.97
N VAL A 33 -5.43 0.74 -1.80
CA VAL A 33 -5.60 0.08 -0.52
C VAL A 33 -6.91 0.52 0.09
N GLU A 34 -7.77 -0.45 0.42
CA GLU A 34 -9.04 -0.21 1.11
C GLU A 34 -9.15 -1.09 2.36
N MET A 35 -9.87 -0.58 3.36
CA MET A 35 -10.31 -1.36 4.51
C MET A 35 -11.73 -1.86 4.26
N LYS A 36 -11.91 -3.17 4.19
CA LYS A 36 -13.22 -3.78 3.96
C LYS A 36 -13.45 -4.94 4.92
N ARG A 37 -14.50 -4.82 5.74
CA ARG A 37 -14.88 -5.84 6.74
C ARG A 37 -13.69 -6.26 7.65
N GLY A 38 -12.95 -5.27 8.15
CA GLY A 38 -11.80 -5.50 9.04
C GLY A 38 -10.53 -6.03 8.35
N ARG A 39 -10.52 -6.15 7.02
CA ARG A 39 -9.37 -6.63 6.25
C ARG A 39 -8.84 -5.53 5.34
N ILE A 40 -7.53 -5.52 5.16
CA ILE A 40 -6.87 -4.74 4.11
C ILE A 40 -7.10 -5.48 2.79
N ARG A 41 -7.48 -4.75 1.75
CA ARG A 41 -7.50 -5.22 0.37
C ARG A 41 -6.64 -4.30 -0.48
N ILE A 42 -5.79 -4.91 -1.28
CA ILE A 42 -4.91 -4.23 -2.21
C ILE A 42 -5.35 -4.61 -3.61
N THR A 43 -5.69 -3.61 -4.43
CA THR A 43 -6.26 -3.82 -5.77
C THR A 43 -5.56 -2.97 -6.80
N ASP A 44 -5.55 -3.41 -8.06
CA ASP A 44 -5.15 -2.55 -9.19
C ASP A 44 -6.28 -1.59 -9.62
N THR A 45 -6.01 -0.76 -10.63
CA THR A 45 -6.99 0.18 -11.23
C THR A 45 -8.20 -0.49 -11.88
N LYS A 46 -8.12 -1.78 -12.22
CA LYS A 46 -9.22 -2.58 -12.77
C LYS A 46 -10.03 -3.27 -11.68
N GLY A 47 -9.68 -3.06 -10.41
CA GLY A 47 -10.32 -3.70 -9.26
C GLY A 47 -9.91 -5.16 -9.04
N ARG A 48 -8.87 -5.64 -9.73
CA ARG A 48 -8.33 -6.99 -9.50
C ARG A 48 -7.65 -7.00 -8.13
N LEU A 49 -7.96 -8.03 -7.34
CA LEU A 49 -7.32 -8.24 -6.05
C LEU A 49 -5.87 -8.70 -6.24
N LEU A 50 -4.92 -7.92 -5.72
CA LEU A 50 -3.50 -8.26 -5.69
C LEU A 50 -3.12 -8.94 -4.36
N ALA A 51 -3.67 -8.46 -3.25
CA ALA A 51 -3.48 -9.07 -1.94
C ALA A 51 -4.66 -8.75 -0.98
N SER A 52 -4.89 -9.61 0.01
CA SER A 52 -5.80 -9.30 1.12
C SER A 52 -5.43 -10.04 2.39
N GLY A 53 -5.61 -9.38 3.53
CA GLY A 53 -5.25 -9.95 4.82
C GLY A 53 -5.62 -9.02 5.97
N SER A 54 -5.39 -9.51 7.18
CA SER A 54 -5.48 -8.73 8.41
C SER A 54 -4.08 -8.27 8.81
N GLY A 55 -3.98 -7.05 9.36
CA GLY A 55 -2.74 -6.53 9.93
C GLY A 55 -1.87 -5.76 8.94
N LEU A 56 -1.12 -4.80 9.47
CA LEU A 56 -0.31 -3.86 8.70
C LEU A 56 0.90 -4.51 8.02
N SER A 57 1.39 -5.64 8.54
CA SER A 57 2.51 -6.39 7.94
C SER A 57 2.20 -6.89 6.52
N LEU A 58 0.93 -6.96 6.13
CA LEU A 58 0.53 -7.21 4.74
C LEU A 58 1.08 -6.12 3.81
N ILE A 59 1.07 -4.85 4.23
CA ILE A 59 1.55 -3.73 3.43
C ILE A 59 3.06 -3.85 3.21
N ASN A 60 3.85 -4.07 4.27
CA ASN A 60 5.29 -4.32 4.17
C ASN A 60 5.59 -5.43 3.17
N LYS A 61 5.02 -6.62 3.40
CA LYS A 61 5.23 -7.77 2.52
C LYS A 61 4.78 -7.50 1.09
N PHE A 62 3.70 -6.75 0.90
CA PHE A 62 3.22 -6.44 -0.43
C PHE A 62 4.22 -5.54 -1.17
N VAL A 63 4.65 -4.42 -0.58
CA VAL A 63 5.55 -3.49 -1.27
C VAL A 63 6.95 -4.09 -1.49
N GLU A 64 7.43 -4.88 -0.53
CA GLU A 64 8.71 -5.60 -0.62
C GLU A 64 8.70 -6.68 -1.72
N ASN A 65 7.59 -7.40 -1.92
CA ASN A 65 7.54 -8.47 -2.92
C ASN A 65 7.05 -8.01 -4.30
N TYR A 66 6.18 -7.00 -4.35
CA TYR A 66 5.55 -6.56 -5.60
C TYR A 66 6.40 -5.54 -6.36
N TRP A 67 7.02 -4.61 -5.64
CA TRP A 67 7.89 -3.58 -6.23
C TRP A 67 9.36 -3.69 -5.81
N TYR A 68 9.72 -4.66 -4.97
CA TYR A 68 11.07 -4.80 -4.43
C TYR A 68 11.55 -3.54 -3.70
N TRP A 69 10.63 -2.86 -3.01
CA TRP A 69 10.98 -1.70 -2.21
C TRP A 69 11.71 -2.09 -0.94
N GLU A 70 12.75 -1.33 -0.63
CA GLU A 70 13.49 -1.41 0.61
C GLU A 70 13.13 -0.24 1.52
N LYS A 71 13.20 -0.44 2.83
CA LYS A 71 13.01 0.65 3.77
C LYS A 71 14.11 1.69 3.61
N LEU A 72 13.75 2.96 3.76
CA LEU A 72 14.73 4.03 3.91
C LEU A 72 15.54 3.77 5.19
N LYS A 73 16.85 3.99 5.11
CA LYS A 73 17.77 3.87 6.24
C LYS A 73 17.66 5.05 7.20
#